data_AF-A0A926F4L3-F1
#
_entry.id   AF-A0A926F4L3-F1
#
_cell.length_a   1.000
_cell.length_b   1.000
_cell.length_c   1.000
_cell.angle_alpha   90.00
_cell.angle_beta   90.00
_cell.angle_gamma   90.00
#
_symmetry.space_group_name_H-M   'P 1'
#
loop_
_entity.id
_entity.type
_entity.pdbx_description
1 polymer ?
#
loop_
_entity_poly.entity_id
_entity_poly.type
_entity_poly.pdbx_seq_one_letter_code
_entity_poly.pdbx_strand_id
1 'polypeptide(L)'
;MQPMKKVHPIRETASLPKQTNRNLTKETIRHRERMKRDKKQLIANNKKTRYMKRINLYAIVWLISLLLTGISLNAETINVSTAGSLESLLGDKKHVVENLTLTGSLNGSDIRCIRQMGKLTALNMKDAYIVEGGAPYYGTFYTYGNAIGEQMFYGLSKLASIVIPSSVTSIGNSAFADCIYNHRTTKTNQKYPSVNL
;
A
#
# COMPACT_ATOMS: atom_id res chain seq x y z
N MET A 1 43.76 70.44 -73.95
CA MET A 1 42.75 69.37 -73.79
C MET A 1 42.97 68.75 -72.42
N GLN A 2 42.03 68.99 -71.49
CA GLN A 2 41.73 68.45 -70.14
C GLN A 2 42.81 67.82 -69.19
N PRO A 3 42.59 67.86 -67.85
CA PRO A 3 43.63 68.01 -66.82
C PRO A 3 43.95 66.71 -66.05
N MET A 4 45.07 66.66 -65.31
CA MET A 4 45.31 65.61 -64.29
C MET A 4 45.24 66.15 -62.85
N LYS A 5 44.48 65.40 -62.05
CA LYS A 5 43.93 65.70 -60.73
C LYS A 5 44.99 65.65 -59.62
N LYS A 6 44.78 66.53 -58.63
CA LYS A 6 45.43 66.50 -57.30
C LYS A 6 45.21 65.16 -56.61
N VAL A 7 46.29 64.56 -56.10
CA VAL A 7 46.24 63.50 -55.09
C VAL A 7 46.42 64.16 -53.73
N HIS A 8 45.39 64.15 -52.90
CA HIS A 8 45.49 64.52 -51.48
C HIS A 8 45.96 63.31 -50.66
N PRO A 9 46.81 63.52 -49.64
CA PRO A 9 47.28 62.44 -48.78
C PRO A 9 46.11 61.89 -47.95
N ILE A 10 46.09 60.57 -47.82
CA ILE A 10 45.08 59.81 -47.06
C ILE A 10 45.10 60.31 -45.61
N ARG A 11 43.92 60.74 -45.13
CA ARG A 11 43.72 61.24 -43.78
C ARG A 11 43.88 60.09 -42.77
N GLU A 12 44.79 60.34 -41.85
CA GLU A 12 45.09 59.63 -40.60
C GLU A 12 43.90 58.84 -40.03
N THR A 13 44.08 57.54 -39.82
CA THR A 13 43.15 56.71 -39.05
C THR A 13 43.14 57.23 -37.60
N ALA A 14 42.03 57.84 -37.18
CA ALA A 14 41.86 58.31 -35.81
C ALA A 14 41.98 57.13 -34.82
N SER A 15 43.09 57.07 -34.09
CA SER A 15 43.26 56.12 -32.99
C SER A 15 42.28 56.45 -31.86
N LEU A 16 41.45 55.49 -31.45
CA LEU A 16 40.60 55.60 -30.27
C LEU A 16 41.42 56.05 -29.04
N PRO A 17 40.94 57.01 -28.23
CA PRO A 17 41.68 57.52 -27.08
C PRO A 17 41.93 56.41 -26.05
N LYS A 18 43.20 56.25 -25.64
CA LYS A 18 43.69 55.20 -24.72
C LYS A 18 42.89 55.08 -23.41
N GLN A 19 42.28 56.18 -22.94
CA GLN A 19 41.44 56.25 -21.73
C GLN A 19 40.16 55.40 -21.86
N THR A 20 39.50 55.47 -23.03
CA THR A 20 38.23 54.77 -23.31
C THR A 20 38.43 53.26 -23.40
N ASN A 21 39.52 52.82 -24.02
CA ASN A 21 39.89 51.41 -24.11
C ASN A 21 40.20 50.82 -22.72
N ARG A 22 40.94 51.56 -21.87
CA ARG A 22 41.20 51.18 -20.47
C ARG A 22 39.92 50.99 -19.66
N ASN A 23 38.95 51.89 -19.80
CA ASN A 23 37.67 51.81 -19.08
C ASN A 23 36.82 50.62 -19.52
N LEU A 24 36.74 50.35 -20.83
CA LEU A 24 36.10 49.14 -21.37
C LEU A 24 36.73 47.85 -20.82
N THR A 25 38.05 47.76 -20.77
CA THR A 25 38.73 46.58 -20.17
C THR A 25 38.40 46.40 -18.69
N LYS A 26 38.34 47.47 -17.90
CA LYS A 26 37.99 47.41 -16.46
C LYS A 26 36.53 46.96 -16.26
N GLU A 27 35.60 47.42 -17.08
CA GLU A 27 34.20 46.96 -17.04
C GLU A 27 34.07 45.49 -17.41
N THR A 28 34.78 45.05 -18.44
CA THR A 28 34.77 43.65 -18.88
C THR A 28 35.32 42.71 -17.78
N ILE A 29 36.37 43.13 -17.07
CA ILE A 29 36.94 42.39 -15.93
C ILE A 29 35.92 42.34 -14.78
N ARG A 30 35.35 43.49 -14.38
CA ARG A 30 34.32 43.56 -13.33
C ARG A 30 33.10 42.69 -13.64
N HIS A 31 32.66 42.67 -14.90
CA HIS A 31 31.58 41.81 -15.36
C HIS A 31 31.95 40.32 -15.24
N ARG A 32 33.15 39.91 -15.67
CA ARG A 32 33.64 38.52 -15.52
C ARG A 32 33.71 38.10 -14.05
N GLU A 33 34.16 38.97 -13.15
CA GLU A 33 34.19 38.69 -11.71
C GLU A 33 32.80 38.56 -11.11
N ARG A 34 31.85 39.40 -11.54
CA ARG A 34 30.43 39.28 -11.17
C ARG A 34 29.88 37.93 -11.60
N MET A 35 30.10 37.54 -12.86
CA MET A 35 29.68 36.23 -13.38
C MET A 35 30.30 35.04 -12.61
N LYS A 36 31.57 35.15 -12.18
CA LYS A 36 32.22 34.13 -11.33
C LYS A 36 31.55 34.04 -9.94
N ARG A 37 31.24 35.18 -9.32
CA ARG A 37 30.53 35.23 -8.03
C ARG A 37 29.13 34.64 -8.13
N ASP A 38 28.38 35.01 -9.17
CA ASP A 38 27.02 34.53 -9.37
C ASP A 38 26.98 33.01 -9.62
N LYS A 39 27.92 32.47 -10.41
CA LYS A 39 28.08 31.01 -10.57
C LYS A 39 28.39 30.31 -9.25
N LYS A 40 29.28 30.87 -8.41
CA LYS A 40 29.60 30.31 -7.10
C LYS A 40 28.39 30.30 -6.17
N GLN A 41 27.61 31.38 -6.17
CA GLN A 41 26.37 31.50 -5.40
C GLN A 41 25.32 30.48 -5.87
N LEU A 42 25.16 30.32 -7.19
CA LEU A 42 24.23 29.34 -7.77
C LEU A 42 24.60 27.91 -7.36
N ILE A 43 25.88 27.54 -7.40
CA ILE A 43 26.36 26.22 -6.98
C ILE A 43 26.09 26.00 -5.48
N ALA A 44 26.37 26.99 -4.64
CA ALA A 44 26.11 26.93 -3.20
C ALA A 44 24.61 26.77 -2.89
N ASN A 45 23.76 27.56 -3.56
CA ASN A 45 22.30 27.45 -3.45
C ASN A 45 21.81 26.08 -3.89
N ASN A 46 22.28 25.56 -5.03
CA ASN A 46 21.92 24.22 -5.51
C ASN A 46 22.35 23.12 -4.53
N LYS A 47 23.52 23.23 -3.91
CA LYS A 47 23.99 22.29 -2.88
C LYS A 47 23.11 22.34 -1.63
N LYS A 48 22.74 23.54 -1.17
CA LYS A 48 21.82 23.74 -0.04
C LYS A 48 20.43 23.17 -0.34
N THR A 49 19.87 23.43 -1.52
CA THR A 49 18.59 22.87 -1.95
C THR A 49 18.63 21.35 -2.00
N ARG A 50 19.69 20.75 -2.55
CA ARG A 50 19.87 19.29 -2.56
C ARG A 50 19.95 18.72 -1.15
N TYR A 51 20.67 19.39 -0.25
CA TYR A 51 20.79 19.00 1.15
C TYR A 51 19.44 19.05 1.88
N MET A 52 18.71 20.15 1.75
CA MET A 52 17.36 20.30 2.33
C MET A 52 16.38 19.27 1.80
N LYS A 53 16.41 18.97 0.49
CA LYS A 53 15.59 17.90 -0.10
C LYS A 53 15.89 16.53 0.48
N ARG A 54 17.17 16.22 0.75
CA ARG A 54 17.58 14.96 1.41
C ARG A 54 17.07 14.88 2.84
N ILE A 55 17.21 15.94 3.63
CA ILE A 55 16.66 16.00 4.99
C ILE A 55 15.15 15.78 4.95
N ASN A 56 14.43 16.48 4.07
CA ASN A 56 12.99 16.33 3.94
C ASN A 56 12.61 14.90 3.56
N LEU A 57 13.35 14.28 2.63
CA LEU A 57 13.15 12.88 2.26
C LEU A 57 13.37 11.94 3.45
N TYR A 58 14.44 12.14 4.22
CA TYR A 58 14.70 11.33 5.41
C TYR A 58 13.63 11.52 6.50
N ALA A 59 13.14 12.74 6.69
CA ALA A 59 12.04 13.03 7.61
C ALA A 59 10.75 12.34 7.17
N ILE A 60 10.42 12.38 5.88
CA ILE A 60 9.25 11.69 5.31
C ILE A 60 9.40 10.16 5.47
N VAL A 61 10.55 9.59 5.14
CA VAL A 61 10.81 8.14 5.29
C VAL A 61 10.73 7.73 6.75
N TRP A 62 11.27 8.54 7.67
CA TRP A 62 11.19 8.30 9.11
C TRP A 62 9.74 8.39 9.63
N LEU A 63 8.96 9.37 9.20
CA LEU A 63 7.54 9.49 9.53
C LEU A 63 6.70 8.34 8.99
N ILE A 64 6.95 7.91 7.74
CA ILE A 64 6.30 6.72 7.16
C ILE A 64 6.66 5.48 7.97
N SER A 65 7.94 5.32 8.35
CA SER A 65 8.38 4.18 9.16
C SER A 65 7.70 4.19 10.54
N LEU A 66 7.57 5.36 11.16
CA LEU A 66 6.87 5.54 12.45
C LEU A 66 5.36 5.23 12.34
N LEU A 67 4.71 5.65 11.24
CA LEU A 67 3.31 5.35 10.97
C LEU A 67 3.08 3.85 10.69
N LEU A 68 3.99 3.21 9.96
CA LEU A 68 3.91 1.78 9.66
C LEU A 68 4.12 0.90 10.91
N THR A 69 4.94 1.34 11.86
CA THR A 69 5.09 0.62 13.15
C THR A 69 3.83 0.64 14.02
N GLY A 70 2.84 1.48 13.70
CA GLY A 70 1.57 1.59 14.45
C GLY A 70 0.41 0.77 13.87
N ILE A 71 0.55 0.19 12.68
CA ILE A 71 -0.49 -0.67 12.07
C ILE A 71 -0.14 -2.12 12.39
N SER A 72 -0.67 -2.64 13.50
CA SER A 72 -0.60 -4.09 13.80
C SER A 72 -1.64 -4.82 12.95
N LEU A 73 -1.21 -5.40 11.83
CA LEU A 73 -2.03 -6.38 11.11
C LEU A 73 -2.05 -7.66 11.95
N ASN A 74 -3.07 -7.83 12.79
CA ASN A 74 -3.26 -9.05 13.59
C ASN A 74 -3.72 -10.20 12.68
N ALA A 75 -2.79 -10.66 11.84
CA ALA A 75 -3.01 -11.64 10.80
C ALA A 75 -2.32 -12.96 11.16
N GLU A 76 -3.02 -14.08 10.99
CA GLU A 76 -2.49 -15.41 11.27
C GLU A 76 -2.80 -16.36 10.10
N THR A 77 -1.88 -17.28 9.84
CA THR A 77 -2.06 -18.37 8.90
C THR A 77 -1.83 -19.68 9.63
N ILE A 78 -2.86 -20.51 9.72
CA ILE A 78 -2.85 -21.74 10.52
C ILE A 78 -3.25 -22.91 9.64
N ASN A 79 -2.43 -23.97 9.69
CA ASN A 79 -2.79 -25.27 9.16
C ASN A 79 -3.40 -26.12 10.26
N VAL A 80 -4.69 -26.44 10.14
CA VAL A 80 -5.40 -27.34 11.05
C VAL A 80 -5.22 -28.76 10.55
N SER A 81 -4.07 -29.36 10.85
CA SER A 81 -3.75 -30.73 10.45
C SER A 81 -4.64 -31.77 11.13
N THR A 82 -5.16 -31.43 12.31
CA THR A 82 -6.06 -32.27 13.10
C THR A 82 -7.37 -31.51 13.32
N ALA A 83 -8.46 -31.99 12.76
CA ALA A 83 -9.75 -31.31 12.90
C ALA A 83 -10.16 -31.17 14.38
N GLY A 84 -10.58 -29.97 14.76
CA GLY A 84 -10.95 -29.57 16.12
C GLY A 84 -9.80 -28.94 16.91
N SER A 85 -8.59 -28.80 16.35
CA SER A 85 -7.43 -28.26 17.06
C SER A 85 -7.21 -26.76 16.88
N LEU A 86 -8.07 -26.02 16.17
CA LEU A 86 -7.84 -24.60 15.89
C LEU A 86 -7.68 -23.76 17.17
N GLU A 87 -8.50 -24.04 18.20
CA GLU A 87 -8.45 -23.28 19.44
C GLU A 87 -7.11 -23.43 20.17
N SER A 88 -6.57 -24.65 20.23
CA SER A 88 -5.26 -24.88 20.85
C SER A 88 -4.11 -24.29 20.02
N LEU A 89 -4.24 -24.25 18.68
CA LEU A 89 -3.27 -23.62 17.79
C LEU A 89 -3.26 -22.09 17.90
N LEU A 90 -4.42 -21.47 18.16
CA LEU A 90 -4.53 -20.02 18.36
C LEU A 90 -4.07 -19.59 19.75
N GLY A 91 -4.42 -20.35 20.80
CA GLY A 91 -4.20 -19.94 22.19
C GLY A 91 -4.72 -18.52 22.45
N ASP A 92 -3.90 -17.70 23.11
CA ASP A 92 -4.25 -16.32 23.47
C ASP A 92 -4.53 -15.42 22.24
N LYS A 93 -3.99 -15.77 21.06
CA LYS A 93 -4.17 -14.99 19.83
C LYS A 93 -5.64 -14.94 19.38
N LYS A 94 -6.47 -15.91 19.80
CA LYS A 94 -7.91 -16.00 19.47
C LYS A 94 -8.66 -14.67 19.68
N HIS A 95 -8.26 -13.87 20.66
CA HIS A 95 -8.94 -12.62 21.04
C HIS A 95 -8.43 -11.37 20.31
N VAL A 96 -7.30 -11.47 19.59
CA VAL A 96 -6.67 -10.33 18.91
C VAL A 96 -6.65 -10.46 17.40
N VAL A 97 -6.74 -11.67 16.85
CA VAL A 97 -6.71 -11.90 15.40
C VAL A 97 -7.89 -11.25 14.70
N GLU A 98 -7.58 -10.51 13.64
CA GLU A 98 -8.53 -9.82 12.77
C GLU A 98 -8.58 -10.46 11.38
N ASN A 99 -7.45 -10.97 10.87
CA ASN A 99 -7.35 -11.61 9.56
C ASN A 99 -6.83 -13.04 9.70
N LEU A 100 -7.65 -14.04 9.40
CA LEU A 100 -7.29 -15.44 9.58
C LEU A 100 -7.28 -16.17 8.24
N THR A 101 -6.18 -16.85 7.93
CA THR A 101 -6.12 -17.82 6.85
C THR A 101 -6.01 -19.22 7.44
N LEU A 102 -6.92 -20.11 7.05
CA LEU A 102 -6.96 -21.49 7.48
C LEU A 102 -6.74 -22.44 6.29
N THR A 103 -5.94 -23.47 6.53
CA THR A 103 -5.78 -24.63 5.66
C THR A 103 -5.98 -25.92 6.47
N GLY A 104 -6.08 -27.06 5.78
CA GLY A 104 -6.28 -28.35 6.45
C GLY A 104 -7.76 -28.66 6.74
N SER A 105 -8.02 -29.51 7.73
CA SER A 105 -9.35 -30.06 7.99
C SER A 105 -10.03 -29.35 9.15
N LEU A 106 -11.24 -28.83 8.94
CA LEU A 106 -12.02 -28.09 9.93
C LEU A 106 -13.31 -28.84 10.27
N ASN A 107 -13.59 -29.03 11.56
CA ASN A 107 -14.84 -29.60 12.05
C ASN A 107 -15.61 -28.62 12.94
N GLY A 108 -16.71 -29.08 13.55
CA GLY A 108 -17.59 -28.23 14.35
C GLY A 108 -16.90 -27.47 15.49
N SER A 109 -15.87 -28.06 16.11
CA SER A 109 -15.10 -27.39 17.16
C SER A 109 -14.29 -26.21 16.62
N ASP A 110 -13.69 -26.32 15.43
CA ASP A 110 -12.94 -25.22 14.81
C ASP A 110 -13.87 -24.09 14.39
N ILE A 111 -15.01 -24.43 13.79
CA ILE A 111 -16.04 -23.45 13.43
C ILE A 111 -16.57 -22.74 14.68
N ARG A 112 -16.78 -23.46 15.79
CA ARG A 112 -17.13 -22.83 17.07
C ARG A 112 -16.05 -21.85 17.52
N CYS A 113 -14.77 -22.22 17.41
CA CYS A 113 -13.67 -21.34 17.75
C CYS A 113 -13.72 -20.05 16.91
N ILE A 114 -13.91 -20.15 15.58
CA ILE A 114 -14.06 -19.01 14.67
C ILE A 114 -15.22 -18.11 15.12
N ARG A 115 -16.38 -18.69 15.46
CA ARG A 115 -17.55 -17.92 15.91
C ARG A 115 -17.29 -17.13 17.20
N GLN A 116 -16.36 -17.59 18.03
CA GLN A 116 -15.98 -16.94 19.28
C GLN A 116 -14.89 -15.86 19.09
N MET A 117 -14.35 -15.68 17.88
CA MET A 117 -13.33 -14.67 17.59
C MET A 117 -13.96 -13.28 17.43
N GLY A 118 -14.12 -12.56 18.54
CA GLY A 118 -14.82 -11.27 18.59
C GLY A 118 -14.16 -10.10 17.85
N LYS A 119 -12.99 -10.28 17.25
CA LYS A 119 -12.29 -9.27 16.41
C LYS A 119 -12.11 -9.70 14.96
N LEU A 120 -12.51 -10.91 14.59
CA LEU A 120 -12.30 -11.42 13.23
C LEU A 120 -13.08 -10.58 12.21
N THR A 121 -12.37 -10.04 11.23
CA THR A 121 -12.93 -9.21 10.14
C THR A 121 -12.72 -9.86 8.76
N ALA A 122 -11.70 -10.71 8.61
CA ALA A 122 -11.48 -11.46 7.37
C ALA A 122 -11.13 -12.92 7.67
N LEU A 123 -11.78 -13.84 6.93
CA LEU A 123 -11.55 -15.27 7.02
C LEU A 123 -11.30 -15.86 5.64
N ASN A 124 -10.13 -16.44 5.42
CA ASN A 124 -9.80 -17.15 4.20
C ASN A 124 -9.67 -18.65 4.47
N MET A 125 -10.54 -19.45 3.86
CA MET A 125 -10.55 -20.90 3.98
C MET A 125 -10.42 -21.61 2.63
N LYS A 126 -9.90 -20.95 1.58
CA LYS A 126 -9.93 -21.50 0.20
C LYS A 126 -9.32 -22.92 0.11
N ASP A 127 -8.26 -23.17 0.88
CA ASP A 127 -7.47 -24.40 0.92
C ASP A 127 -7.76 -25.24 2.19
N ALA A 128 -8.88 -24.96 2.87
CA ALA A 128 -9.37 -25.79 3.97
C ALA A 128 -10.40 -26.80 3.45
N TYR A 129 -10.74 -27.78 4.28
CA TYR A 129 -11.75 -28.79 4.01
C TYR A 129 -12.67 -28.88 5.23
N ILE A 130 -13.97 -28.65 5.03
CA ILE A 130 -14.95 -28.93 6.09
C ILE A 130 -15.12 -30.44 6.17
N VAL A 131 -14.95 -31.02 7.36
CA VAL A 131 -15.11 -32.45 7.65
C VAL A 131 -16.13 -32.64 8.76
N GLU A 132 -16.69 -33.85 8.87
CA GLU A 132 -17.59 -34.21 9.96
C GLU A 132 -16.88 -34.28 11.32
N GLY A 133 -17.66 -34.14 12.40
CA GLY A 133 -17.20 -34.34 13.77
C GLY A 133 -16.96 -33.06 14.57
N GLY A 134 -16.27 -33.22 15.69
CA GLY A 134 -16.14 -32.17 16.69
C GLY A 134 -17.45 -31.94 17.47
N ALA A 135 -17.45 -30.91 18.29
CA ALA A 135 -18.61 -30.50 19.07
C ALA A 135 -19.45 -29.48 18.27
N PRO A 136 -20.72 -29.19 18.64
CA PRO A 136 -21.58 -28.37 17.82
C PRO A 136 -21.02 -26.95 17.66
N TYR A 137 -21.14 -26.39 16.45
CA TYR A 137 -20.63 -25.06 16.16
C TYR A 137 -21.59 -23.95 16.59
N TYR A 138 -22.90 -24.22 16.54
CA TYR A 138 -23.95 -23.31 16.97
C TYR A 138 -25.19 -24.09 17.39
N GLY A 139 -25.68 -23.89 18.62
CA GLY A 139 -26.82 -24.65 19.15
C GLY A 139 -26.57 -26.17 19.05
N THR A 140 -27.37 -26.85 18.24
CA THR A 140 -27.28 -28.29 17.97
C THR A 140 -26.69 -28.62 16.59
N PHE A 141 -26.16 -27.65 15.85
CA PHE A 141 -25.63 -27.86 14.51
C PHE A 141 -24.19 -28.37 14.52
N TYR A 142 -23.93 -29.38 13.67
CA TYR A 142 -22.64 -30.04 13.48
C TYR A 142 -22.18 -29.92 12.02
N THR A 143 -20.87 -29.99 11.81
CA THR A 143 -20.33 -30.15 10.46
C THR A 143 -20.59 -31.55 9.94
N TYR A 144 -20.91 -31.67 8.65
CA TYR A 144 -21.18 -32.94 7.96
C TYR A 144 -20.36 -33.12 6.67
N GLY A 145 -19.30 -32.32 6.51
CA GLY A 145 -18.39 -32.40 5.37
C GLY A 145 -18.81 -31.56 4.15
N ASN A 146 -17.84 -30.92 3.48
CA ASN A 146 -18.00 -30.22 2.20
C ASN A 146 -19.20 -29.24 2.10
N ALA A 147 -19.65 -28.68 3.22
CA ALA A 147 -20.79 -27.80 3.25
C ALA A 147 -20.57 -26.66 4.23
N ILE A 148 -21.07 -25.47 3.88
CA ILE A 148 -21.33 -24.44 4.88
C ILE A 148 -22.69 -24.76 5.48
N GLY A 149 -22.69 -25.24 6.73
CA GLY A 149 -23.89 -25.69 7.42
C GLY A 149 -24.87 -24.55 7.77
N GLU A 150 -26.05 -24.94 8.24
CA GLU A 150 -27.07 -23.99 8.71
C GLU A 150 -26.52 -23.09 9.81
N GLN A 151 -26.75 -21.77 9.68
CA GLN A 151 -26.30 -20.75 10.63
C GLN A 151 -24.79 -20.77 10.96
N MET A 152 -23.96 -21.37 10.12
CA MET A 152 -22.52 -21.58 10.41
C MET A 152 -21.78 -20.27 10.73
N PHE A 153 -22.05 -19.20 10.01
CA PHE A 153 -21.51 -17.86 10.26
C PHE A 153 -22.61 -16.84 10.64
N TYR A 154 -23.78 -17.32 11.07
CA TYR A 154 -24.88 -16.47 11.54
C TYR A 154 -24.41 -15.51 12.64
N GLY A 155 -24.71 -14.23 12.49
CA GLY A 155 -24.44 -13.20 13.49
C GLY A 155 -22.97 -12.79 13.61
N LEU A 156 -22.09 -13.20 12.70
CA LEU A 156 -20.71 -12.70 12.66
C LEU A 156 -20.66 -11.29 12.08
N SER A 157 -21.23 -10.35 12.83
CA SER A 157 -21.43 -8.97 12.40
C SER A 157 -20.11 -8.32 11.98
N LYS A 158 -18.98 -8.55 12.66
CA LYS A 158 -17.70 -7.92 12.27
C LYS A 158 -17.03 -8.51 11.02
N LEU A 159 -17.50 -9.65 10.52
CA LEU A 159 -16.87 -10.34 9.38
C LEU A 159 -17.20 -9.59 8.07
N ALA A 160 -16.20 -8.91 7.53
CA ALA A 160 -16.29 -8.12 6.31
C ALA A 160 -15.89 -8.90 5.05
N SER A 161 -15.07 -9.95 5.19
CA SER A 161 -14.60 -10.77 4.08
C SER A 161 -14.55 -12.25 4.45
N ILE A 162 -15.08 -13.09 3.57
CA ILE A 162 -14.94 -14.55 3.69
C ILE A 162 -14.61 -15.17 2.34
N VAL A 163 -13.60 -16.03 2.31
CA VAL A 163 -13.31 -16.92 1.19
C VAL A 163 -13.70 -18.33 1.62
N ILE A 164 -14.75 -18.86 0.99
CA ILE A 164 -15.29 -20.20 1.25
C ILE A 164 -14.34 -21.26 0.67
N PRO A 165 -14.22 -22.45 1.30
CA PRO A 165 -13.43 -23.54 0.75
C PRO A 165 -13.87 -23.96 -0.65
N SER A 166 -12.89 -24.27 -1.51
CA SER A 166 -13.15 -24.68 -2.89
C SER A 166 -13.92 -26.00 -3.01
N SER A 167 -13.89 -26.86 -1.97
CA SER A 167 -14.60 -28.14 -1.94
C SER A 167 -16.07 -28.03 -1.54
N VAL A 168 -16.56 -26.85 -1.16
CA VAL A 168 -17.95 -26.68 -0.70
C VAL A 168 -18.95 -26.96 -1.82
N THR A 169 -19.89 -27.87 -1.55
CA THR A 169 -20.95 -28.28 -2.47
C THR A 169 -22.30 -27.68 -2.14
N SER A 170 -22.52 -27.20 -0.91
CA SER A 170 -23.80 -26.63 -0.46
C SER A 170 -23.62 -25.55 0.61
N ILE A 171 -24.60 -24.65 0.70
CA ILE A 171 -24.70 -23.60 1.71
C ILE A 171 -26.09 -23.70 2.35
N GLY A 172 -26.12 -23.89 3.67
CA GLY A 172 -27.31 -24.06 4.48
C GLY A 172 -28.04 -22.74 4.78
N ASN A 173 -29.24 -22.87 5.33
CA ASN A 173 -30.09 -21.74 5.66
C ASN A 173 -29.42 -20.77 6.63
N SER A 174 -29.60 -19.47 6.40
CA SER A 174 -29.09 -18.40 7.26
C SER A 174 -27.59 -18.49 7.56
N ALA A 175 -26.81 -19.20 6.72
CA ALA A 175 -25.38 -19.43 6.96
C ALA A 175 -24.59 -18.13 7.16
N PHE A 176 -25.02 -17.04 6.51
CA PHE A 176 -24.39 -15.71 6.56
C PHE A 176 -25.36 -14.61 7.01
N ALA A 177 -26.52 -14.95 7.54
CA ALA A 177 -27.45 -13.94 8.03
C ALA A 177 -26.81 -13.11 9.15
N ASP A 178 -27.09 -11.81 9.18
CA ASP A 178 -26.55 -10.82 10.11
C ASP A 178 -25.00 -10.66 10.11
N CYS A 179 -24.35 -10.97 8.99
CA CYS A 179 -22.96 -10.55 8.75
C CYS A 179 -22.90 -9.13 8.14
N ILE A 180 -21.83 -8.34 8.38
CA ILE A 180 -21.60 -7.02 7.71
C ILE A 180 -21.33 -7.16 6.19
N TYR A 181 -21.39 -8.37 5.63
CA TYR A 181 -21.33 -8.61 4.18
C TYR A 181 -22.51 -7.98 3.38
N ASN A 182 -23.24 -7.04 3.98
CA ASN A 182 -24.15 -6.11 3.32
C ASN A 182 -23.41 -5.05 2.51
N HIS A 183 -22.57 -5.45 1.55
CA HIS A 183 -22.45 -4.74 0.29
C HIS A 183 -21.73 -5.61 -0.75
N ARG A 184 -22.53 -6.20 -1.65
CA ARG A 184 -22.07 -6.63 -2.99
C ARG A 184 -21.08 -7.80 -2.97
N THR A 185 -21.58 -9.03 -2.78
CA THR A 185 -20.85 -10.24 -3.20
C THR A 185 -20.46 -10.06 -4.65
N THR A 186 -19.16 -10.12 -4.86
CA THR A 186 -18.52 -10.36 -6.13
C THR A 186 -19.24 -11.50 -6.87
N LYS A 187 -19.27 -11.40 -8.20
CA LYS A 187 -19.90 -12.31 -9.16
C LYS A 187 -19.46 -13.80 -9.11
N THR A 188 -18.90 -14.30 -8.01
CA THR A 188 -18.40 -15.68 -7.89
C THR A 188 -19.37 -16.65 -7.23
N ASN A 189 -20.56 -16.22 -6.80
CA ASN A 189 -21.55 -17.10 -6.16
C ASN A 189 -22.90 -17.23 -6.89
N GLN A 190 -22.92 -17.04 -8.22
CA GLN A 190 -24.11 -17.29 -9.05
C GLN A 190 -24.58 -18.76 -9.07
N LYS A 191 -23.86 -19.69 -8.44
CA LYS A 191 -24.19 -21.12 -8.40
C LYS A 191 -25.14 -21.52 -7.27
N TYR A 192 -25.31 -20.70 -6.24
CA TYR A 192 -26.08 -21.07 -5.05
C TYR A 192 -27.18 -20.04 -4.77
N PRO A 193 -28.40 -20.22 -5.32
CA PRO A 193 -29.52 -19.30 -5.15
C PRO A 193 -30.16 -19.31 -3.75
N SER A 194 -29.65 -20.13 -2.81
CA SER A 194 -30.14 -20.19 -1.42
C SER A 194 -29.53 -19.14 -0.50
N VAL A 195 -28.78 -18.17 -1.02
CA VAL A 195 -28.45 -16.94 -0.29
C VAL A 195 -29.70 -16.06 -0.24
N ASN A 196 -30.75 -16.54 0.42
CA ASN A 196 -31.84 -15.67 0.85
C ASN A 196 -31.27 -14.77 1.94
N LEU A 197 -31.09 -13.51 1.55
CA LEU A 197 -30.85 -12.36 2.41
C LEU A 197 -31.98 -12.22 3.44
#